data_AF-A0A2E6SA65-F1
#
_entry.id   AF-A0A2E6SA65-F1
#
_cell.length_a   1.000
_cell.length_b   1.000
_cell.length_c   1.000
_cell.angle_alpha   90.00
_cell.angle_beta   90.00
_cell.angle_gamma   90.00
#
_symmetry.space_group_name_H-M   'P 1'
#
loop_
_entity.id
_entity.type
_entity.pdbx_description
1 polymer ?
#
loop_
_entity_poly.entity_id
_entity_poly.type
_entity_poly.pdbx_seq_one_letter_code
_entity_poly.pdbx_strand_id
1 'polypeptide(L)'
;MKKGGSVVLAVLALASAALCGQVVVPASPKKFTKRGTGSGAGISNGGVHIGRTERGPGKRTVHITYIAVSPVREWRDDRGRTVTGSLLAYETGDAKAVRGAFTIVKEGKVRLLRKGGTKPLPFPLAALSKEDQDYVRKLDRDNHQVAAERAAELESAGKP
;
A
#
# COMPACT_ATOMS: atom_id res chain seq x y z
N MET A 1 -61.85 -31.87 10.34
CA MET A 1 -60.54 -32.57 10.24
C MET A 1 -59.45 -31.65 10.76
N LYS A 2 -58.56 -32.20 11.61
CA LYS A 2 -57.18 -31.75 11.96
C LYS A 2 -57.03 -30.34 12.59
N LYS A 3 -56.89 -30.25 13.91
CA LYS A 3 -55.63 -30.29 14.73
C LYS A 3 -54.78 -29.02 14.48
N GLY A 4 -54.49 -28.11 15.42
CA GLY A 4 -54.46 -28.18 16.90
C GLY A 4 -53.01 -28.06 17.39
N GLY A 5 -52.73 -27.07 18.25
CA GLY A 5 -51.55 -26.97 19.14
C GLY A 5 -50.38 -26.14 18.59
N SER A 6 -50.21 -24.88 19.00
CA SER A 6 -49.65 -24.36 20.28
C SER A 6 -48.14 -24.46 20.42
N VAL A 7 -47.54 -23.27 20.27
CA VAL A 7 -46.43 -22.63 20.99
C VAL A 7 -45.81 -23.46 22.13
N VAL A 8 -44.50 -23.69 22.05
CA VAL A 8 -43.65 -23.88 23.23
C VAL A 8 -42.42 -22.97 23.09
N LEU A 9 -42.41 -21.95 23.94
CA LEU A 9 -41.29 -21.12 24.32
C LEU A 9 -40.30 -21.99 25.11
N ALA A 10 -39.03 -22.05 24.69
CA ALA A 10 -37.97 -22.67 25.49
C ALA A 10 -36.83 -21.67 25.68
N VAL A 11 -36.85 -21.01 26.84
CA VAL A 11 -35.74 -20.29 27.43
C VAL A 11 -34.89 -21.33 28.17
N LEU A 12 -33.61 -21.46 27.84
CA LEU A 12 -32.64 -22.16 28.69
C LEU A 12 -31.30 -21.40 28.72
N ALA A 13 -30.76 -21.38 29.93
CA ALA A 13 -29.77 -20.44 30.43
C ALA A 13 -28.31 -20.90 30.26
N LEU A 14 -27.43 -19.90 30.17
CA LEU A 14 -26.13 -19.77 30.84
C LEU A 14 -25.10 -20.93 30.81
N ALA A 15 -23.97 -20.71 30.12
CA ALA A 15 -22.67 -21.26 30.49
C ALA A 15 -21.53 -20.37 29.97
N SER A 16 -21.03 -19.49 30.84
CA SER A 16 -19.81 -18.70 30.63
C SER A 16 -18.59 -19.55 31.03
N ALA A 17 -17.81 -20.01 30.06
CA ALA A 17 -16.50 -20.63 30.31
C ALA A 17 -15.39 -19.62 29.99
N ALA A 18 -14.87 -18.98 31.04
CA ALA A 18 -13.66 -18.17 30.98
C ALA A 18 -12.44 -19.11 30.91
N LEU A 19 -11.83 -19.24 29.74
CA LEU A 19 -10.50 -19.83 29.64
C LEU A 19 -9.45 -18.76 29.98
N CYS A 20 -8.91 -18.84 31.20
CA CYS A 20 -7.69 -18.15 31.57
C CYS A 20 -6.51 -18.72 30.76
N GLY A 21 -6.19 -18.08 29.64
CA GLY A 21 -4.96 -18.33 28.91
C GLY A 21 -3.76 -17.97 29.77
N GLN A 22 -2.89 -18.94 30.03
CA GLN A 22 -1.64 -18.78 30.77
C GLN A 22 -0.75 -17.75 30.06
N VAL A 23 -0.47 -16.63 30.74
CA VAL A 23 0.54 -15.66 30.30
C VAL A 23 1.91 -16.25 30.60
N VAL A 24 2.55 -16.81 29.58
CA VAL A 24 3.97 -17.18 29.62
C VAL A 24 4.78 -15.89 29.64
N VAL A 25 5.29 -15.52 30.81
CA VAL A 25 6.24 -14.41 30.96
C VAL A 25 7.60 -14.89 30.41
N PRO A 26 8.19 -14.24 29.39
CA PRO A 26 9.51 -14.63 28.92
C PRO A 26 10.54 -14.38 30.03
N ALA A 27 11.30 -15.43 30.37
CA ALA A 27 12.36 -15.37 31.37
C ALA A 27 13.43 -14.35 30.97
N SER A 28 13.49 -13.24 31.69
CA SER A 28 14.56 -12.24 31.57
C SER A 28 15.93 -12.86 31.86
N PRO A 29 16.91 -12.84 30.94
CA PRO A 29 18.23 -13.37 31.22
C PRO A 29 18.97 -12.52 32.27
N LYS A 30 19.15 -13.07 33.48
CA LYS A 30 19.86 -12.50 34.65
C LYS A 30 21.39 -12.57 34.58
N LYS A 31 22.04 -12.33 33.43
CA LYS A 31 23.53 -12.36 33.37
C LYS A 31 24.10 -11.20 32.58
N PHE A 32 24.37 -10.12 33.30
CA PHE A 32 25.27 -9.06 32.89
C PHE A 32 26.71 -9.52 33.19
N THR A 33 27.37 -10.14 32.22
CA THR A 33 28.78 -10.54 32.37
C THR A 33 29.68 -9.34 32.10
N LYS A 34 30.01 -8.58 33.15
CA LYS A 34 31.25 -7.81 33.20
C LYS A 34 32.35 -8.70 33.78
N ARG A 35 33.41 -8.90 33.00
CA ARG A 35 34.73 -9.36 33.47
C ARG A 35 35.73 -8.70 32.51
N GLY A 36 36.67 -7.86 32.92
CA GLY A 36 37.39 -7.77 34.19
C GLY A 36 38.87 -7.96 33.87
N THR A 37 39.57 -6.82 33.78
CA THR A 37 41.03 -6.61 33.82
C THR A 37 41.92 -7.84 34.02
N GLY A 38 42.74 -8.17 33.01
CA GLY A 38 43.93 -9.00 33.14
C GLY A 38 45.17 -8.14 32.84
N SER A 39 45.96 -7.88 33.88
CA SER A 39 47.28 -7.25 33.82
C SER A 39 48.32 -8.29 33.40
N GLY A 40 49.20 -7.97 32.46
CA GLY A 40 50.35 -8.84 32.14
C GLY A 40 51.03 -8.60 30.80
N ALA A 41 51.86 -7.55 30.75
CA ALA A 41 53.06 -7.37 29.91
C ALA A 41 52.95 -7.32 28.37
N GLY A 42 53.17 -6.12 27.83
CA GLY A 42 53.54 -5.92 26.42
C GLY A 42 53.20 -4.52 25.91
N ILE A 43 54.05 -3.52 26.22
CA ILE A 43 53.96 -2.18 25.63
C ILE A 43 54.34 -2.28 24.16
N SER A 44 53.46 -1.89 23.24
CA SER A 44 53.83 -1.47 21.88
C SER A 44 52.76 -0.55 21.31
N ASN A 45 53.22 0.61 20.85
CA ASN A 45 52.47 1.74 20.32
C ASN A 45 51.41 1.37 19.27
N GLY A 46 50.28 2.07 19.32
CA GLY A 46 49.60 2.54 18.11
C GLY A 46 48.50 1.63 17.54
N GLY A 47 47.27 2.13 17.60
CA GLY A 47 46.21 1.71 16.68
C GLY A 47 45.11 0.86 17.32
N VAL A 48 44.05 1.51 17.79
CA VAL A 48 42.72 0.88 17.80
C VAL A 48 42.32 0.77 16.33
N HIS A 49 42.65 -0.34 15.69
CA HIS A 49 41.99 -0.73 14.45
C HIS A 49 40.55 -1.09 14.82
N ILE A 50 39.66 -0.10 14.74
CA ILE A 50 38.26 -0.39 14.44
C ILE A 50 38.31 -0.95 13.02
N GLY A 51 38.46 -2.28 12.91
CA GLY A 51 38.19 -2.96 11.66
C GLY A 51 36.79 -2.50 11.25
N ARG A 52 36.74 -1.66 10.22
CA ARG A 52 35.50 -1.31 9.55
C ARG A 52 34.89 -2.65 9.18
N THR A 53 33.88 -3.08 9.92
CA THR A 53 33.04 -4.18 9.48
C THR A 53 32.58 -3.74 8.11
N GLU A 54 33.06 -4.42 7.07
CA GLU A 54 32.61 -4.17 5.71
C GLU A 54 31.10 -4.27 5.78
N ARG A 55 30.45 -3.11 5.61
CA ARG A 55 29.01 -3.01 5.62
C ARG A 55 28.60 -3.78 4.36
N GLY A 56 28.32 -5.07 4.55
CA GLY A 56 27.85 -5.96 3.48
C GLY A 56 26.75 -5.24 2.69
N PRO A 57 26.63 -5.52 1.38
CA PRO A 57 25.90 -4.69 0.43
C PRO A 57 24.57 -4.24 1.03
N GLY A 58 24.52 -2.96 1.42
CA GLY A 58 23.37 -2.41 2.12
C GLY A 58 22.15 -2.61 1.23
N LYS A 59 21.06 -3.13 1.79
CA LYS A 59 19.81 -3.29 1.04
C LYS A 59 19.45 -1.93 0.44
N ARG A 60 19.53 -1.81 -0.89
CA ARG A 60 19.18 -0.60 -1.61
C ARG A 60 17.67 -0.44 -1.56
N THR A 61 17.17 0.47 -0.75
CA THR A 61 15.75 0.82 -0.73
C THR A 61 15.42 1.61 -1.99
N VAL A 62 14.48 1.09 -2.80
CA VAL A 62 13.97 1.78 -3.98
C VAL A 62 12.64 2.43 -3.61
N HIS A 63 12.58 3.75 -3.69
CA HIS A 63 11.34 4.51 -3.52
C HIS A 63 10.68 4.69 -4.89
N ILE A 64 9.42 4.27 -5.00
CA ILE A 64 8.62 4.43 -6.22
C ILE A 64 7.45 5.35 -5.88
N THR A 65 7.41 6.52 -6.53
CA THR A 65 6.31 7.49 -6.38
C THR A 65 5.28 7.26 -7.49
N TYR A 66 4.02 7.10 -7.10
CA TYR A 66 2.90 6.95 -8.03
C TYR A 66 2.13 8.26 -8.16
N ILE A 67 1.55 8.50 -9.33
CA ILE A 67 0.72 9.67 -9.61
C ILE A 67 -0.75 9.26 -9.50
N ALA A 68 -1.46 9.82 -8.52
CA ALA A 68 -2.89 9.60 -8.37
C ALA A 68 -3.67 10.54 -9.30
N VAL A 69 -4.52 9.96 -10.15
CA VAL A 69 -5.33 10.71 -11.12
C VAL A 69 -6.79 10.85 -10.65
N SER A 70 -7.19 10.14 -9.60
CA SER A 70 -8.49 10.29 -8.96
C SER A 70 -8.36 10.43 -7.44
N PRO A 71 -9.35 11.08 -6.78
CA PRO A 71 -9.49 10.96 -5.34
C PRO A 71 -9.79 9.51 -4.92
N VAL A 72 -9.66 9.24 -3.62
CA VAL A 72 -10.06 7.96 -3.05
C VAL A 72 -11.57 7.82 -3.16
N ARG A 73 -12.04 6.77 -3.84
CA ARG A 73 -13.46 6.46 -4.02
C ARG A 73 -13.71 4.95 -3.99
N GLU A 74 -14.97 4.57 -3.95
CA GLU A 74 -15.38 3.18 -4.12
C GLU A 74 -15.48 2.85 -5.61
N TRP A 75 -14.80 1.78 -5.98
CA TRP A 75 -14.82 1.17 -7.30
C TRP A 75 -15.62 -0.12 -7.22
N ARG A 76 -16.54 -0.32 -8.14
CA ARG A 76 -17.38 -1.50 -8.19
C ARG A 76 -17.05 -2.32 -9.43
N ASP A 77 -17.06 -3.64 -9.27
CA ASP A 77 -16.94 -4.55 -10.40
C ASP A 77 -18.30 -5.02 -10.93
N ASP A 78 -18.28 -5.71 -12.07
CA ASP A 78 -19.44 -6.33 -12.70
C ASP A 78 -20.13 -7.39 -11.83
N ARG A 79 -19.42 -7.96 -10.86
CA ARG A 79 -19.91 -8.94 -9.87
C ARG A 79 -20.45 -8.30 -8.59
N GLY A 80 -20.45 -6.96 -8.50
CA GLY A 80 -20.92 -6.21 -7.35
C GLY A 80 -19.93 -6.12 -6.17
N ARG A 81 -18.70 -6.60 -6.30
CA ARG A 81 -17.64 -6.42 -5.30
C ARG A 81 -17.15 -4.98 -5.35
N THR A 82 -16.82 -4.43 -4.19
CA THR A 82 -16.34 -3.05 -4.06
C THR A 82 -14.89 -3.00 -3.56
N VAL A 83 -14.13 -2.03 -4.06
CA VAL A 83 -12.76 -1.72 -3.64
C VAL A 83 -12.66 -0.22 -3.43
N THR A 84 -12.33 0.21 -2.21
CA THR A 84 -12.05 1.62 -1.94
C THR A 84 -10.60 1.94 -2.26
N GLY A 85 -10.35 2.92 -3.12
CA GLY A 85 -9.00 3.28 -3.54
C GLY A 85 -8.93 4.45 -4.51
N SER A 86 -7.71 4.78 -4.93
CA SER A 86 -7.43 5.80 -5.95
C SER A 86 -6.99 5.16 -7.25
N LEU A 87 -7.40 5.76 -8.36
CA LEU A 87 -6.87 5.47 -9.68
C LEU A 87 -5.49 6.08 -9.84
N LEU A 88 -4.55 5.31 -10.36
CA LEU A 88 -3.18 5.73 -10.61
C LEU A 88 -2.89 5.76 -12.10
N ALA A 89 -2.08 6.73 -12.52
CA ALA A 89 -1.42 6.70 -13.81
C ALA A 89 -0.38 5.56 -13.87
N TYR A 90 -0.02 5.14 -15.08
CA TYR A 90 1.05 4.15 -15.29
C TYR A 90 2.44 4.75 -15.15
N GLU A 91 2.58 6.06 -15.35
CA GLU A 91 3.79 6.82 -15.09
C GLU A 91 4.13 6.85 -13.59
N THR A 92 5.41 6.97 -13.29
CA THR A 92 5.95 7.09 -11.93
C THR A 92 6.81 8.34 -11.82
N GLY A 93 6.86 8.92 -10.64
CA GLY A 93 7.64 10.13 -10.35
C GLY A 93 6.78 11.35 -10.10
N ASP A 94 7.30 12.54 -10.41
CA ASP A 94 6.58 13.80 -10.26
C ASP A 94 5.64 14.03 -11.45
N ALA A 95 4.38 14.33 -11.16
CA ALA A 95 3.36 14.68 -12.15
C ALA A 95 3.78 15.89 -13.01
N LYS A 96 4.57 16.82 -12.47
CA LYS A 96 5.06 18.00 -13.20
C LYS A 96 6.12 17.66 -14.24
N ALA A 97 6.83 16.55 -14.07
CA ALA A 97 7.87 16.12 -15.00
C ALA A 97 7.29 15.43 -16.25
N VAL A 98 6.02 15.01 -16.20
CA VAL A 98 5.35 14.36 -17.33
C VAL A 98 4.94 15.43 -18.34
N ARG A 99 5.64 15.44 -19.48
CA ARG A 99 5.30 16.28 -20.64
C ARG A 99 4.20 15.58 -21.44
N GLY A 100 2.95 15.93 -21.17
CA GLY A 100 1.78 15.44 -21.90
C GLY A 100 0.69 14.82 -21.03
N ALA A 101 -0.11 13.96 -21.64
CA ALA A 101 -1.20 13.24 -21.00
C ALA A 101 -0.65 12.06 -20.19
N PHE A 102 -1.24 11.81 -19.01
CA PHE A 102 -0.93 10.60 -18.25
C PHE A 102 -1.54 9.37 -18.92
N THR A 103 -0.86 8.23 -18.88
CA THR A 103 -1.44 6.96 -19.31
C THR A 103 -2.31 6.42 -18.18
N ILE A 104 -3.63 6.60 -18.28
CA ILE A 104 -4.59 6.10 -17.28
C ILE A 104 -4.97 4.65 -17.58
N VAL A 105 -5.17 4.32 -18.86
CA VAL A 105 -5.51 2.97 -19.34
C VAL A 105 -4.36 2.42 -20.16
N LYS A 106 -3.85 1.25 -19.77
CA LYS A 106 -2.83 0.53 -20.54
C LYS A 106 -3.28 -0.90 -20.77
N GLU A 107 -3.30 -1.34 -22.02
CA GLU A 107 -3.69 -2.70 -22.40
C GLU A 107 -5.09 -3.09 -21.86
N GLY A 108 -6.03 -2.14 -21.86
CA GLY A 108 -7.39 -2.34 -21.34
C GLY A 108 -7.47 -2.50 -19.83
N LYS A 109 -6.40 -2.17 -19.08
CA LYS A 109 -6.33 -2.24 -17.62
C LYS A 109 -6.08 -0.85 -17.04
N VAL A 110 -6.54 -0.68 -15.82
CA VAL A 110 -6.27 0.47 -14.95
C VAL A 110 -5.44 0.03 -13.75
N ARG A 111 -4.77 0.98 -13.08
CA ARG A 111 -4.10 0.71 -11.81
C ARG A 111 -4.88 1.31 -10.65
N LEU A 112 -5.28 0.47 -9.71
CA LEU A 112 -5.95 0.90 -8.49
C LEU A 112 -5.03 0.73 -7.29
N LEU A 113 -4.90 1.77 -6.48
CA LEU A 113 -4.28 1.69 -5.17
C LEU A 113 -5.37 1.63 -4.10
N ARG A 114 -5.52 0.47 -3.47
CA ARG A 114 -6.47 0.30 -2.36
C ARG A 114 -6.10 1.24 -1.22
N LYS A 115 -7.10 1.83 -0.57
CA LYS A 115 -6.90 2.63 0.66
C LYS A 115 -6.13 1.81 1.69
N GLY A 116 -5.02 2.36 2.21
CA GLY A 116 -4.11 1.67 3.13
C GLY A 116 -3.23 0.58 2.50
N GLY A 117 -3.31 0.38 1.17
CA GLY A 117 -2.42 -0.49 0.42
C GLY A 117 -1.14 0.23 0.00
N THR A 118 -0.09 -0.54 -0.24
CA THR A 118 1.22 -0.04 -0.70
C THR A 118 1.54 -0.42 -2.15
N LYS A 119 0.79 -1.39 -2.70
CA LYS A 119 1.02 -1.92 -4.04
C LYS A 119 -0.18 -1.59 -4.94
N PRO A 120 0.03 -0.92 -6.08
CA PRO A 120 -0.99 -0.79 -7.11
C PRO A 120 -1.36 -2.16 -7.67
N LEU A 121 -2.65 -2.36 -7.88
CA LEU A 121 -3.19 -3.56 -8.49
C LEU A 121 -3.70 -3.24 -9.90
N PRO A 122 -3.21 -3.93 -10.94
CA PRO A 122 -3.81 -3.82 -12.26
C PRO A 122 -5.21 -4.45 -12.24
N PHE A 123 -6.20 -3.74 -12.75
CA PHE A 123 -7.59 -4.19 -12.81
C PHE A 123 -8.13 -4.01 -14.24
N PRO A 124 -8.79 -5.03 -14.82
CA PRO A 124 -9.37 -4.89 -16.16
C PRO A 124 -10.46 -3.82 -16.17
N LEU A 125 -10.35 -2.84 -17.09
CA LEU A 125 -11.35 -1.78 -17.22
C LEU A 125 -12.73 -2.38 -17.52
N ALA A 126 -12.78 -3.40 -18.37
CA ALA A 126 -14.03 -4.08 -18.74
C ALA A 126 -14.71 -4.80 -17.56
N ALA A 127 -13.99 -5.11 -16.49
CA ALA A 127 -14.54 -5.74 -15.29
C ALA A 127 -15.10 -4.72 -14.28
N LEU A 128 -14.89 -3.41 -14.49
CA LEU A 128 -15.50 -2.38 -13.66
C LEU A 128 -16.99 -2.22 -13.99
N SER A 129 -17.75 -1.66 -13.07
CA SER A 129 -19.13 -1.24 -13.31
C SER A 129 -19.19 -0.25 -14.48
N LYS A 130 -20.33 -0.17 -15.18
CA LYS A 130 -20.48 0.75 -16.32
C LYS A 130 -20.23 2.20 -15.92
N GLU A 131 -20.74 2.61 -14.76
CA GLU A 131 -20.53 3.93 -14.17
C GLU A 131 -19.04 4.23 -13.97
N ASP A 132 -18.29 3.26 -13.42
CA ASP A 132 -16.85 3.41 -13.21
C ASP A 132 -16.05 3.39 -14.52
N GLN A 133 -16.47 2.59 -15.50
CA GLN A 133 -15.88 2.60 -16.83
C GLN A 133 -16.05 3.97 -17.49
N ASP A 134 -17.25 4.54 -17.42
CA ASP A 134 -17.55 5.84 -18.01
C ASP A 134 -16.79 6.96 -17.29
N TYR A 135 -16.65 6.88 -15.96
CA TYR A 135 -15.80 7.78 -15.18
C TYR A 135 -14.34 7.75 -15.63
N VAL A 136 -13.74 6.55 -15.76
CA VAL A 136 -12.34 6.40 -16.22
C VAL A 136 -12.17 6.97 -17.63
N ARG A 137 -13.08 6.67 -18.55
CA ARG A 137 -13.03 7.17 -19.94
C ARG A 137 -13.18 8.69 -20.01
N LYS A 138 -14.04 9.27 -19.18
CA LYS A 138 -14.19 10.72 -19.09
C LYS A 138 -12.88 11.34 -18.59
N LEU A 139 -12.33 10.81 -17.50
CA LEU A 139 -11.09 11.30 -16.93
C LEU A 139 -9.91 11.23 -17.91
N ASP A 140 -9.81 10.14 -18.68
CA ASP A 140 -8.79 9.96 -19.70
C ASP A 140 -8.91 11.00 -20.83
N ARG A 141 -10.14 11.25 -21.30
CA ARG A 141 -10.42 12.30 -22.30
C ARG A 141 -10.04 13.68 -21.78
N ASP A 142 -10.46 14.02 -20.55
CA ASP A 142 -10.17 15.31 -19.93
C ASP A 142 -8.65 15.48 -19.74
N ASN A 143 -7.94 14.42 -19.36
CA ASN A 143 -6.48 14.40 -19.24
C ASN A 143 -5.79 14.67 -20.58
N HIS A 144 -6.26 14.08 -21.68
CA HIS A 144 -5.75 14.36 -23.02
C HIS A 144 -6.01 15.81 -23.44
N GLN A 145 -7.20 16.35 -23.16
CA GLN A 145 -7.53 17.73 -23.49
C GLN A 145 -6.64 18.73 -22.73
N VAL A 146 -6.51 18.56 -21.40
CA VAL A 146 -5.66 19.43 -20.57
C VAL A 146 -4.19 19.30 -20.95
N ALA A 147 -3.73 18.14 -21.40
CA ALA A 147 -2.38 17.99 -21.94
C ALA A 147 -2.18 18.77 -23.25
N ALA A 148 -3.17 18.74 -24.15
CA ALA A 148 -3.12 19.49 -25.40
C ALA A 148 -3.15 21.01 -25.18
N GLU A 149 -4.00 21.48 -24.27
CA GLU A 149 -4.09 22.91 -23.89
C GLU A 149 -2.76 23.41 -23.32
N ARG A 150 -2.14 22.64 -22.42
CA ARG A 150 -0.81 22.97 -21.87
C ARG A 150 0.29 22.99 -22.94
N ALA A 151 0.24 22.07 -23.91
CA ALA A 151 1.20 22.05 -25.01
C ALA A 151 1.04 23.29 -25.91
N ALA A 152 -0.20 23.66 -26.26
CA ALA A 152 -0.47 24.86 -27.05
C ALA A 152 -0.06 26.15 -26.34
N GLU A 153 -0.26 26.23 -25.02
CA GLU A 153 0.18 27.38 -24.22
C GLU A 153 1.72 27.53 -24.26
N LEU A 154 2.46 26.42 -24.11
CA LEU A 154 3.93 26.44 -24.17
C LEU A 154 4.45 26.85 -25.56
N GLU A 155 3.82 26.37 -26.63
CA GLU A 155 4.13 26.79 -28.00
C GLU A 155 3.88 28.29 -28.20
N SER A 156 2.75 28.81 -27.71
CA SER A 156 2.42 30.24 -27.81
C SER A 156 3.33 31.14 -26.97
N ALA A 157 3.88 30.61 -25.87
CA ALA A 157 4.79 31.32 -24.98
C ALA A 157 6.25 31.32 -25.47
N GLY A 158 6.56 30.69 -26.61
CA GLY A 158 7.91 30.61 -27.17
C GLY A 158 8.91 29.87 -26.26
N LYS A 159 8.42 29.03 -25.35
CA LYS A 159 9.24 28.23 -24.43
C LYS A 159 9.18 26.74 -24.83
N PRO A 160 10.27 26.15 -25.34
CA PRO A 160 10.33 24.72 -25.66
C PRO A 160 10.42 23.81 -24.42
#